data_AF-A0A072P820-F1
#
_entry.id   AF-A0A072P820-F1
#
_cell.length_a   1.000
_cell.length_b   1.000
_cell.length_c   1.000
_cell.angle_alpha   90.00
_cell.angle_beta   90.00
_cell.angle_gamma   90.00
#
_symmetry.space_group_name_H-M   'P 1'
#
loop_
_entity.id
_entity.type
_entity.pdbx_description
1 polymer ?
#
loop_
_entity_poly.entity_id
_entity_poly.type
_entity_poly.pdbx_seq_one_letter_code
_entity_poly.pdbx_strand_id
1 'polypeptide(L)'
;MVYRGPSKGCNICRARHIKCDLGRPYCSNCTSTQRTCLGYYHVFEHTHRDKTLKVSKRMQTLALVHQLNPFSAAKDGSGTTAPASMDIIGFLSMPIPPSIPPDIEYSALNFFFLNYSMTPNSQATYGFLDLLPFLYSRSSHSSALVIATTAFAVNIYCLWGLCDRDASTASKLYFKAVMKAKDDIVDPIQTSSDDLLMTTSF
;
A
#
# COMPACT_ATOMS: atom_id res chain seq x y z
N MET A 1 28.61 -21.39 3.78
CA MET A 1 28.78 -20.68 2.50
C MET A 1 27.70 -19.60 2.42
N VAL A 2 28.06 -18.32 2.48
CA VAL A 2 27.08 -17.22 2.54
C VAL A 2 26.45 -17.03 1.16
N TYR A 3 25.12 -17.08 1.08
CA TYR A 3 24.37 -16.90 -0.16
C TYR A 3 24.50 -15.45 -0.65
N ARG A 4 25.32 -15.22 -1.69
CA ARG A 4 25.56 -13.89 -2.29
C ARG A 4 24.57 -13.52 -3.41
N GLY A 5 23.36 -14.08 -3.37
CA GLY A 5 22.32 -13.81 -4.36
C GLY A 5 22.43 -14.65 -5.65
N PRO A 6 21.62 -14.32 -6.67
CA PRO A 6 21.56 -15.07 -7.94
C PRO A 6 22.93 -15.16 -8.63
N SER A 7 23.26 -16.33 -9.20
CA SER A 7 24.57 -16.56 -9.84
C SER A 7 24.77 -15.69 -11.08
N LYS A 8 25.92 -15.06 -11.29
CA LYS A 8 26.14 -14.16 -12.45
C LYS A 8 26.34 -14.87 -13.80
N GLY A 9 26.19 -16.20 -13.85
CA GLY A 9 26.50 -17.01 -15.02
C GLY A 9 25.56 -16.81 -16.21
N CYS A 10 26.01 -17.20 -17.41
CA CYS A 10 25.19 -17.24 -18.61
C CYS A 10 24.02 -18.23 -18.46
N ASN A 11 23.04 -18.14 -19.36
CA ASN A 11 21.79 -18.89 -19.27
C ASN A 11 22.02 -20.40 -19.32
N ILE A 12 22.93 -20.86 -20.18
CA ILE A 12 23.28 -22.27 -20.34
C ILE A 12 23.97 -22.82 -19.08
N CYS A 13 24.96 -22.13 -18.53
CA CYS A 13 25.67 -22.60 -17.33
C CYS A 13 24.75 -22.61 -16.10
N ARG A 14 23.85 -21.62 -15.98
CA ARG A 14 22.81 -21.60 -14.95
C ARG A 14 21.89 -22.80 -15.07
N ALA A 15 21.34 -23.07 -16.25
CA ALA A 15 20.46 -24.23 -16.47
C ALA A 15 21.16 -25.58 -16.19
N ARG A 16 22.48 -25.64 -16.43
CA ARG A 16 23.31 -26.82 -16.16
C ARG A 16 23.81 -26.93 -14.72
N HIS A 17 23.53 -25.94 -13.86
CA HIS A 17 24.00 -25.90 -12.47
C HIS A 17 25.54 -26.01 -12.35
N ILE A 18 26.29 -25.42 -13.30
CA ILE A 18 27.76 -25.40 -13.29
C ILE A 18 28.30 -23.98 -13.12
N LYS A 19 29.56 -23.85 -12.67
CA LYS A 19 30.25 -22.57 -12.59
C LYS A 19 30.48 -22.00 -14.00
N CYS A 20 30.16 -20.72 -14.18
CA CYS A 20 30.38 -20.00 -15.43
C CYS A 20 31.63 -19.13 -15.30
N ASP A 21 32.44 -19.08 -16.36
CA ASP A 21 33.68 -18.31 -16.41
C ASP A 21 33.46 -16.82 -16.76
N LEU A 22 32.21 -16.42 -17.00
CA LEU A 22 31.81 -15.03 -17.26
C LEU A 22 32.47 -14.34 -18.48
N GLY A 23 33.14 -15.09 -19.37
CA GLY A 23 33.73 -14.58 -20.60
C GLY A 23 32.72 -13.94 -21.56
N ARG A 24 33.05 -12.80 -22.14
CA ARG A 24 32.23 -12.08 -23.13
C ARG A 24 32.92 -12.12 -24.51
N PRO A 25 32.19 -12.23 -25.63
CA PRO A 25 30.72 -12.30 -25.75
C PRO A 25 30.11 -13.66 -25.37
N TYR A 26 30.93 -14.73 -25.35
CA TYR A 26 30.49 -16.09 -25.03
C TYR A 26 31.36 -16.72 -23.95
N CYS A 27 30.75 -17.58 -23.14
CA CYS A 27 31.42 -18.27 -22.04
C CYS A 27 32.30 -19.43 -22.55
N SER A 28 33.52 -19.58 -22.02
CA SER A 28 34.45 -20.67 -22.39
C SER A 28 33.84 -22.06 -22.25
N ASN A 29 33.14 -22.33 -21.15
CA ASN A 29 32.39 -23.58 -20.93
C ASN A 29 31.30 -23.89 -21.98
N CYS A 30 30.75 -22.84 -22.61
CA CYS A 30 29.72 -22.96 -23.62
C CYS A 30 30.38 -23.34 -24.96
N THR A 31 31.41 -22.59 -25.35
CA THR A 31 32.22 -22.85 -26.55
C THR A 31 32.93 -24.20 -26.52
N SER A 32 33.54 -24.57 -25.39
CA SER A 32 34.26 -25.86 -25.25
C SER A 32 33.34 -27.06 -25.36
N THR A 33 32.08 -26.91 -24.92
CA THR A 33 31.06 -27.95 -25.05
C THR A 33 30.24 -27.86 -26.34
N GLN A 34 30.68 -27.03 -27.30
CA GLN A 34 30.01 -26.80 -28.59
C GLN A 34 28.52 -26.42 -28.46
N ARG A 35 28.17 -25.68 -27.39
CA ARG A 35 26.81 -25.18 -27.17
C ARG A 35 26.73 -23.69 -27.49
N THR A 36 25.64 -23.30 -28.15
CA THR A 36 25.32 -21.89 -28.39
C THR A 36 25.08 -21.16 -27.06
N CYS A 37 25.92 -20.18 -26.75
CA CYS A 37 25.79 -19.39 -25.55
C CYS A 37 24.70 -18.32 -25.75
N LEU A 38 23.57 -18.45 -25.06
CA LEU A 38 22.45 -17.50 -25.10
C LEU A 38 22.73 -16.18 -24.36
N GLY A 39 24.00 -15.89 -24.08
CA GLY A 39 24.42 -14.69 -23.36
C GLY A 39 24.09 -14.69 -21.87
N TYR A 40 24.18 -13.50 -21.30
CA TYR A 40 24.01 -13.21 -19.87
C TYR A 40 22.69 -12.46 -19.67
N TYR A 41 21.88 -12.89 -18.69
CA TYR A 41 20.67 -12.17 -18.29
C TYR A 41 20.99 -10.74 -17.84
N HIS A 42 20.12 -9.80 -18.22
CA HIS A 42 20.22 -8.40 -17.80
C HIS A 42 19.83 -8.26 -16.31
N VAL A 43 20.57 -7.41 -15.59
CA VAL A 43 20.45 -7.19 -14.14
C VAL A 43 19.02 -6.80 -13.70
N PHE A 44 18.25 -6.17 -14.59
CA PHE A 44 16.93 -5.62 -14.30
C PHE A 44 15.78 -6.63 -14.29
N GLU A 45 15.96 -7.84 -14.84
CA GLU A 45 14.89 -8.85 -14.92
C GLU A 45 14.64 -9.59 -13.58
N HIS A 46 15.41 -9.26 -12.54
CA HIS A 46 15.29 -9.86 -11.21
C HIS A 46 14.92 -8.89 -10.08
N THR A 47 14.76 -7.60 -10.35
CA THR A 47 14.31 -6.66 -9.31
C THR A 47 12.80 -6.77 -9.08
N HIS A 48 12.04 -7.10 -10.13
CA HIS A 48 10.60 -7.39 -10.02
C HIS A 48 10.34 -8.90 -10.15
N ARG A 49 10.48 -9.63 -9.02
CA ARG A 49 9.80 -10.93 -8.92
C ARG A 49 8.32 -10.66 -8.71
N ASP A 50 7.55 -10.77 -9.78
CA ASP A 50 6.10 -10.74 -9.69
C ASP A 50 5.62 -11.92 -8.82
N LYS A 51 5.24 -11.61 -7.58
CA LYS A 51 4.69 -12.56 -6.62
C LYS A 51 3.16 -12.50 -6.56
N THR A 52 2.52 -11.71 -7.42
CA THR A 52 1.08 -11.42 -7.37
C THR A 52 0.27 -12.71 -7.38
N LEU A 53 0.65 -13.69 -8.22
CA LEU A 53 0.01 -15.00 -8.27
C LEU A 53 0.21 -15.87 -7.02
N LYS A 54 1.33 -15.72 -6.31
CA LYS A 54 1.58 -16.45 -5.05
C LYS A 54 0.82 -15.82 -3.89
N VAL A 55 0.75 -14.50 -3.86
CA VAL A 55 0.00 -13.75 -2.84
C VAL A 55 -1.51 -13.93 -3.04
N SER A 56 -2.01 -13.86 -4.28
CA SER A 56 -3.44 -14.05 -4.58
C SER A 56 -3.93 -15.44 -4.16
N LYS A 57 -3.16 -16.50 -4.45
CA LYS A 57 -3.48 -17.86 -3.99
C LYS A 57 -3.48 -17.97 -2.46
N ARG A 58 -2.53 -17.32 -1.78
CA ARG A 58 -2.47 -17.31 -0.31
C ARG A 58 -3.67 -16.57 0.29
N MET A 59 -4.06 -15.44 -0.28
CA MET A 59 -5.25 -14.68 0.17
C MET A 59 -6.53 -15.47 -0.06
N GLN A 60 -6.68 -16.14 -1.20
CA GLN A 60 -7.81 -17.05 -1.45
C GLN A 60 -7.88 -18.17 -0.41
N THR A 61 -6.76 -18.82 -0.08
CA THR A 61 -6.76 -19.86 0.97
C THR A 61 -7.09 -19.32 2.36
N LEU A 62 -6.62 -18.12 2.71
CA LEU A 62 -6.92 -17.52 4.02
C LEU A 62 -8.41 -17.10 4.11
N ALA A 63 -8.98 -16.58 3.03
CA ALA A 63 -10.41 -16.26 2.97
C ALA A 63 -11.29 -17.50 3.14
N LEU A 64 -10.91 -18.62 2.52
CA LEU A 64 -11.60 -19.91 2.69
C LEU A 64 -11.51 -20.41 4.14
N VAL A 65 -10.35 -20.30 4.79
CA VAL A 65 -10.18 -20.71 6.19
C VAL A 65 -11.01 -19.84 7.14
N HIS A 66 -11.15 -18.53 6.86
CA HIS A 66 -11.98 -17.64 7.66
C HIS A 66 -13.48 -17.94 7.52
N GLN A 67 -13.94 -18.31 6.32
CA GLN A 67 -15.33 -18.76 6.11
C GLN A 67 -15.66 -20.06 6.86
N LEU A 68 -14.67 -20.91 7.08
CA LEU A 68 -14.87 -22.22 7.72
C LEU A 68 -14.70 -22.20 9.25
N ASN A 69 -14.27 -21.09 9.87
CA ASN A 69 -14.13 -20.98 11.33
C ASN A 69 -14.33 -19.55 11.87
N PRO A 70 -15.58 -19.12 12.14
CA PRO A 70 -15.88 -17.77 12.62
C PRO A 70 -15.58 -17.51 14.12
N PHE A 71 -15.14 -18.50 14.91
CA PHE A 71 -15.28 -18.46 16.39
C PHE A 71 -14.02 -18.63 17.25
N SER A 72 -12.79 -18.60 16.70
CA SER A 72 -11.59 -18.90 17.52
C SER A 72 -10.78 -17.69 18.01
N ALA A 73 -11.29 -16.46 17.92
CA ALA A 73 -10.60 -15.27 18.41
C ALA A 73 -11.22 -14.73 19.72
N ALA A 74 -11.17 -15.52 20.80
CA ALA A 74 -11.22 -15.00 22.18
C ALA A 74 -10.92 -16.14 23.18
N LYS A 75 -9.68 -16.25 23.65
CA LYS A 75 -9.39 -16.93 24.92
C LYS A 75 -8.09 -16.42 25.51
N ASP A 76 -8.23 -15.66 26.60
CA ASP A 76 -7.32 -15.45 27.75
C ASP A 76 -8.05 -14.43 28.65
N GLY A 77 -8.43 -14.58 29.92
CA GLY A 77 -8.43 -15.68 30.88
C GLY A 77 -9.03 -15.18 32.23
N SER A 78 -9.90 -16.01 32.84
CA SER A 78 -10.16 -16.22 34.30
C SER A 78 -10.84 -15.19 35.24
N GLY A 79 -11.96 -15.64 35.83
CA GLY A 79 -12.54 -15.27 37.14
C GLY A 79 -13.75 -14.31 37.07
N THR A 80 -14.96 -14.53 37.61
CA THR A 80 -15.41 -15.35 38.74
C THR A 80 -16.96 -15.40 38.71
N THR A 81 -17.55 -16.55 39.07
CA THR A 81 -18.95 -16.83 39.51
C THR A 81 -20.12 -15.98 39.01
N ALA A 82 -21.06 -16.63 38.32
CA ALA A 82 -22.41 -16.14 38.05
C ALA A 82 -23.17 -15.81 39.35
N PRO A 83 -24.16 -14.89 39.28
CA PRO A 83 -25.52 -15.39 39.38
C PRO A 83 -26.55 -14.70 38.47
N ALA A 84 -27.64 -15.44 38.29
CA ALA A 84 -29.02 -15.00 38.05
C ALA A 84 -29.34 -14.25 36.74
N SER A 85 -30.10 -14.97 35.91
CA SER A 85 -30.99 -14.50 34.86
C SER A 85 -31.76 -13.23 35.24
N MET A 86 -31.47 -12.13 34.57
CA MET A 86 -32.43 -11.05 34.30
C MET A 86 -32.38 -10.75 32.80
N ASP A 87 -33.57 -10.60 32.22
CA ASP A 87 -33.82 -10.52 30.79
C ASP A 87 -33.02 -9.42 30.08
N ILE A 88 -31.92 -9.81 29.40
CA ILE A 88 -31.08 -8.91 28.58
C ILE A 88 -31.73 -8.57 27.23
N ILE A 89 -32.82 -9.26 26.86
CA ILE A 89 -33.42 -9.17 25.51
C ILE A 89 -34.11 -7.81 25.24
N GLY A 90 -34.41 -7.01 26.28
CA GLY A 90 -35.05 -5.69 26.13
C GLY A 90 -34.12 -4.52 25.73
N PHE A 91 -32.80 -4.66 25.86
CA PHE A 91 -31.86 -3.54 25.67
C PHE A 91 -31.23 -3.44 24.27
N LEU A 92 -31.46 -4.41 23.38
CA LEU A 92 -30.80 -4.48 22.07
C LEU A 92 -31.58 -3.86 20.91
N SER A 93 -32.67 -3.13 21.18
CA SER A 93 -33.39 -2.36 20.16
C SER A 93 -33.41 -0.87 20.51
N MET A 94 -32.23 -0.27 20.70
CA MET A 94 -32.09 1.14 20.37
C MET A 94 -31.89 1.22 18.85
N PRO A 95 -32.74 1.95 18.11
CA PRO A 95 -32.36 2.38 16.78
C PRO A 95 -31.06 3.16 16.95
N ILE A 96 -29.97 2.66 16.38
CA ILE A 96 -28.74 3.45 16.25
C ILE A 96 -29.21 4.75 15.58
N PRO A 97 -29.12 5.91 16.26
CA PRO A 97 -29.51 7.17 15.64
C PRO A 97 -28.72 7.25 14.33
N PRO A 98 -29.33 7.65 13.20
CA PRO A 98 -28.60 7.73 11.95
C PRO A 98 -27.39 8.62 12.22
N SER A 99 -26.20 8.01 12.23
CA SER A 99 -24.96 8.76 12.32
C SER A 99 -25.04 9.80 11.22
N ILE A 100 -24.82 11.08 11.58
CA ILE A 100 -24.68 12.15 10.59
C ILE A 100 -23.81 11.57 9.48
N PRO A 101 -24.32 11.47 8.23
CA PRO A 101 -23.59 10.79 7.17
C PRO A 101 -22.21 11.42 7.13
N PRO A 102 -21.15 10.64 7.36
CA PRO A 102 -19.83 11.20 7.47
C PRO A 102 -19.54 11.93 6.17
N ASP A 103 -18.98 13.14 6.27
CA ASP A 103 -18.57 13.91 5.11
C ASP A 103 -17.75 13.00 4.18
N ILE A 104 -18.00 13.10 2.88
CA ILE A 104 -17.34 12.27 1.87
C ILE A 104 -15.83 12.41 1.99
N GLU A 105 -15.35 13.62 2.27
CA GLU A 105 -13.93 13.92 2.44
C GLU A 105 -13.35 13.15 3.63
N TYR A 106 -14.03 13.17 4.78
CA TYR A 106 -13.60 12.47 5.98
C TYR A 106 -13.60 10.94 5.79
N SER A 107 -14.66 10.40 5.20
CA SER A 107 -14.77 8.97 4.89
C SER A 107 -13.67 8.52 3.94
N ALA A 108 -13.41 9.32 2.90
CA ALA A 108 -12.38 9.06 1.92
C ALA A 108 -10.98 9.13 2.51
N LEU A 109 -10.68 10.16 3.33
CA LEU A 109 -9.41 10.27 4.04
C LEU A 109 -9.16 9.08 4.96
N ASN A 110 -10.16 8.70 5.76
CA ASN A 110 -10.04 7.56 6.67
C ASN A 110 -9.79 6.26 5.88
N PHE A 111 -10.57 6.03 4.81
CA PHE A 111 -10.34 4.90 3.91
C PHE A 111 -8.93 4.92 3.31
N PHE A 112 -8.48 6.08 2.85
CA PHE A 112 -7.17 6.23 2.23
C PHE A 112 -6.04 5.95 3.23
N PHE A 113 -6.04 6.55 4.41
CA PHE A 113 -4.98 6.33 5.40
C PHE A 113 -4.94 4.88 5.92
N LEU A 114 -6.11 4.27 6.15
CA LEU A 114 -6.17 2.88 6.61
C LEU A 114 -5.64 1.88 5.58
N ASN A 115 -5.85 2.13 4.29
CA ASN A 115 -5.49 1.18 3.23
C ASN A 115 -4.16 1.49 2.53
N TYR A 116 -3.72 2.74 2.51
CA TYR A 116 -2.60 3.19 1.68
C TYR A 116 -1.42 3.82 2.45
N SER A 117 -1.61 4.32 3.67
CA SER A 117 -0.53 4.91 4.47
C SER A 117 -0.08 4.07 5.66
N MET A 118 -0.92 3.17 6.15
CA MET A 118 -0.59 2.27 7.26
C MET A 118 0.05 0.99 6.70
N THR A 119 1.38 0.97 6.54
CA THR A 119 2.10 -0.27 6.23
C THR A 119 2.49 -0.99 7.53
N PRO A 120 1.98 -2.21 7.82
CA PRO A 120 2.28 -2.91 9.07
C PRO A 120 3.66 -3.60 9.08
N ASN A 121 4.49 -3.42 8.06
CA ASN A 121 5.62 -4.31 7.79
C ASN A 121 6.96 -3.57 7.91
N SER A 122 7.68 -3.81 9.01
CA SER A 122 8.99 -3.21 9.33
C SER A 122 10.15 -3.54 8.37
N GLN A 123 9.89 -4.36 7.35
CA GLN A 123 10.87 -4.78 6.33
C GLN A 123 10.56 -4.26 4.92
N ALA A 124 9.45 -3.55 4.74
CA ALA A 124 9.17 -2.87 3.48
C ALA A 124 10.01 -1.58 3.39
N THR A 125 10.47 -1.26 2.18
CA THR A 125 11.09 0.05 1.91
C THR A 125 10.04 1.12 2.16
N TYR A 126 10.33 2.10 3.02
CA TYR A 126 9.38 3.17 3.34
C TYR A 126 8.87 3.82 2.04
N GLY A 127 7.55 3.83 1.86
CA GLY A 127 6.89 4.50 0.76
C GLY A 127 6.83 6.01 1.01
N PHE A 128 6.76 6.82 -0.04
CA PHE A 128 6.61 8.27 0.13
C PHE A 128 5.33 8.64 0.92
N LEU A 129 4.29 7.80 0.86
CA LEU A 129 3.03 7.97 1.61
C LEU A 129 3.15 7.64 3.11
N ASP A 130 4.23 7.01 3.56
CA ASP A 130 4.39 6.67 4.99
C ASP A 130 4.60 7.92 5.86
N LEU A 131 5.21 8.98 5.30
CA LEU A 131 5.35 10.26 6.00
C LEU A 131 4.06 11.09 5.99
N LEU A 132 3.12 10.75 5.12
CA LEU A 132 1.94 11.56 4.87
C LEU A 132 1.06 11.75 6.11
N PRO A 133 0.72 10.72 6.91
CA PRO A 133 -0.12 10.91 8.10
C PRO A 133 0.52 11.89 9.10
N PHE A 134 1.85 11.82 9.22
CA PHE A 134 2.60 12.72 10.09
C PHE A 134 2.52 14.17 9.59
N LEU A 135 2.83 14.43 8.32
CA LEU A 135 2.75 15.77 7.74
C LEU A 135 1.31 16.32 7.75
N TYR A 136 0.35 15.50 7.34
CA TYR A 136 -1.07 15.83 7.34
C TYR A 136 -1.55 16.27 8.73
N SER A 137 -1.14 15.56 9.80
CA SER A 137 -1.52 15.90 11.18
C SER A 137 -0.96 17.23 11.70
N ARG A 138 0.14 17.72 11.12
CA ARG A 138 0.80 18.98 11.51
C ARG A 138 0.37 20.16 10.65
N SER A 139 -0.08 19.87 9.43
CA SER A 139 -0.49 20.88 8.45
C SER A 139 -1.85 21.50 8.79
N SER A 140 -2.05 22.75 8.37
CA SER A 140 -3.35 23.42 8.52
C SER A 140 -4.38 22.80 7.56
N HIS A 141 -5.65 22.72 7.97
CA HIS A 141 -6.75 22.27 7.10
C HIS A 141 -6.92 23.10 5.81
N SER A 142 -6.33 24.29 5.77
CA SER A 142 -6.33 25.19 4.61
C SER A 142 -5.07 25.10 3.74
N SER A 143 -4.10 24.27 4.12
CA SER A 143 -2.85 24.06 3.38
C SER A 143 -3.11 23.34 2.05
N ALA A 144 -2.23 23.58 1.07
CA ALA A 144 -2.28 22.86 -0.19
C ALA A 144 -2.18 21.33 0.00
N LEU A 145 -1.39 20.88 0.99
CA LEU A 145 -1.21 19.46 1.31
C LEU A 145 -2.52 18.79 1.70
N VAL A 146 -3.27 19.38 2.63
CA VAL A 146 -4.54 18.80 3.09
C VAL A 146 -5.53 18.72 1.94
N ILE A 147 -5.64 19.79 1.15
CA ILE A 147 -6.60 19.87 0.03
C ILE A 147 -6.22 18.89 -1.09
N ALA A 148 -4.93 18.71 -1.38
CA ALA A 148 -4.46 17.73 -2.35
C ALA A 148 -4.72 16.30 -1.87
N THR A 149 -4.42 16.02 -0.60
CA THR A 149 -4.62 14.71 0.01
C THR A 149 -6.11 14.34 0.05
N THR A 150 -6.99 15.30 0.40
CA THR A 150 -8.44 15.06 0.36
C THR A 150 -8.93 14.83 -1.07
N ALA A 151 -8.50 15.63 -2.04
CA ALA A 151 -8.87 15.45 -3.45
C ALA A 151 -8.49 14.05 -3.96
N PHE A 152 -7.27 13.61 -3.65
CA PHE A 152 -6.76 12.30 -4.03
C PHE A 152 -7.51 11.16 -3.33
N ALA A 153 -7.73 11.29 -2.02
CA ALA A 153 -8.48 10.32 -1.23
C ALA A 153 -9.91 10.15 -1.74
N VAL A 154 -10.62 11.26 -2.02
CA VAL A 154 -11.99 11.23 -2.55
C VAL A 154 -12.01 10.57 -3.93
N ASN A 155 -11.03 10.86 -4.80
CA ASN A 155 -10.93 10.22 -6.11
C ASN A 155 -10.80 8.69 -5.97
N ILE A 156 -9.86 8.22 -5.14
CA ILE A 156 -9.70 6.79 -4.85
C ILE A 156 -11.01 6.21 -4.30
N TYR A 157 -11.63 6.88 -3.33
CA TYR A 157 -12.87 6.43 -2.71
C TYR A 157 -14.01 6.25 -3.73
N CYS A 158 -14.14 7.19 -4.67
CA CYS A 158 -15.08 7.10 -5.80
C CYS A 158 -14.70 5.98 -6.78
N LEU A 159 -13.41 5.79 -7.09
CA LEU A 159 -12.95 4.69 -7.97
C LEU A 159 -13.26 3.31 -7.40
N TRP A 160 -13.28 3.18 -6.07
CA TRP A 160 -13.72 1.96 -5.38
C TRP A 160 -15.24 1.78 -5.34
N GLY A 161 -16.01 2.72 -5.89
CA GLY A 161 -17.48 2.65 -5.92
C GLY A 161 -18.12 2.92 -4.55
N LEU A 162 -17.39 3.53 -3.61
CA LEU A 162 -17.87 3.83 -2.25
C LEU A 162 -18.54 5.20 -2.14
N CYS A 163 -18.59 5.97 -3.23
CA CYS A 163 -19.34 7.20 -3.34
C CYS A 163 -20.07 7.25 -4.69
N ASP A 164 -21.18 7.98 -4.73
CA ASP A 164 -21.83 8.38 -5.97
C ASP A 164 -20.83 9.01 -6.94
N ARG A 165 -21.10 8.82 -8.23
CA ARG A 165 -20.21 9.15 -9.34
C ARG A 165 -20.08 10.66 -9.59
N ASP A 166 -20.20 11.47 -8.55
CA ASP A 166 -19.91 12.90 -8.54
C ASP A 166 -18.39 13.11 -8.51
N ALA A 167 -17.71 12.65 -9.56
CA ALA A 167 -16.32 12.98 -9.86
C ALA A 167 -16.04 14.50 -9.88
N SER A 168 -17.11 15.30 -9.90
CA SER A 168 -17.07 16.76 -9.77
C SER A 168 -16.45 17.22 -8.45
N THR A 169 -16.66 16.51 -7.33
CA THR A 169 -16.15 16.93 -6.01
C THR A 169 -14.64 16.77 -5.93
N ALA A 170 -14.12 15.60 -6.31
CA ALA A 170 -12.68 15.35 -6.39
C ALA A 170 -11.99 16.36 -7.34
N SER A 171 -12.60 16.65 -8.49
CA SER A 171 -12.06 17.60 -9.46
C SER A 171 -12.01 19.04 -8.91
N LYS A 172 -13.05 19.47 -8.19
CA LYS A 172 -13.09 20.79 -7.53
C LYS A 172 -12.01 20.92 -6.46
N LEU A 173 -11.85 19.89 -5.62
CA LEU A 173 -10.81 19.86 -4.59
C LEU A 173 -9.42 19.85 -5.20
N TYR A 174 -9.20 19.08 -6.27
CA TYR A 174 -7.93 19.05 -6.98
C TYR A 174 -7.59 20.42 -7.58
N PHE A 175 -8.54 21.06 -8.26
CA PHE A 175 -8.34 22.41 -8.78
C PHE A 175 -8.00 23.41 -7.66
N LYS A 176 -8.70 23.33 -6.53
CA LYS A 176 -8.41 24.15 -5.34
C LYS A 176 -7.00 23.90 -4.80
N ALA A 177 -6.55 22.64 -4.78
CA ALA A 177 -5.21 22.27 -4.36
C ALA A 177 -4.15 22.87 -5.29
N VAL A 178 -4.34 22.78 -6.61
CA VAL A 178 -3.41 23.36 -7.60
C VAL A 178 -3.33 24.88 -7.47
N MET A 179 -4.47 25.55 -7.30
CA MET A 179 -4.50 27.00 -7.08
C MET A 179 -3.77 27.39 -5.79
N LYS A 180 -3.98 26.64 -4.71
CA LYS A 180 -3.28 26.87 -3.44
C LYS A 180 -1.79 26.62 -3.53
N ALA A 181 -1.38 25.51 -4.15
CA ALA A 181 0.03 25.22 -4.38
C ALA A 181 0.71 26.31 -5.23
N LYS A 182 0.01 26.85 -6.23
CA LYS A 182 0.49 27.98 -7.03
C LYS A 182 0.75 29.21 -6.16
N ASP A 183 -0.18 29.55 -5.27
CA ASP A 183 -0.01 30.69 -4.36
C ASP A 183 1.17 30.44 -3.40
N ASP A 184 1.28 29.23 -2.84
CA ASP A 184 2.34 28.85 -1.90
C ASP A 184 3.75 28.82 -2.55
N ILE A 185 3.85 28.59 -3.86
CA ILE A 185 5.11 28.68 -4.64
C ILE A 185 5.59 30.13 -4.80
N VAL A 186 4.68 31.11 -4.77
CA VAL A 186 5.06 32.52 -4.87
C VAL A 186 5.60 33.03 -3.52
N ASP A 187 5.13 32.44 -2.43
CA ASP A 187 5.53 32.82 -1.07
C ASP A 187 6.91 32.23 -0.71
N PRO A 188 7.93 33.06 -0.41
CA PRO A 188 9.30 32.60 -0.19
C PRO A 188 9.48 31.71 1.04
N ILE A 189 8.57 31.81 2.02
CA ILE A 189 8.58 31.01 3.25
C ILE A 189 7.95 29.63 3.00
N GLN A 190 6.83 29.58 2.27
CA GLN A 190 6.10 28.34 2.00
C GLN A 190 6.76 27.50 0.90
N THR A 191 7.48 28.13 -0.02
CA THR A 191 8.20 27.45 -1.12
C THR A 191 9.18 26.37 -0.64
N SER A 192 9.79 26.57 0.54
CA SER A 192 10.73 25.60 1.14
C SER A 192 10.07 24.66 2.17
N SER A 193 8.74 24.67 2.28
CA SER A 193 8.01 23.85 3.24
C SER A 193 7.90 22.40 2.75
N ASP A 194 8.09 21.46 3.67
CA ASP A 194 7.87 20.02 3.44
C ASP A 194 6.42 19.74 3.00
N ASP A 195 5.46 20.57 3.43
CA ASP A 195 4.04 20.45 3.04
C ASP A 195 3.86 20.66 1.54
N LEU A 196 4.52 21.69 0.97
CA LEU A 196 4.43 21.99 -0.45
C LEU A 196 5.14 20.91 -1.27
N LEU A 197 6.31 20.46 -0.82
CA LEU A 197 7.03 19.36 -1.47
C LEU A 197 6.16 18.09 -1.53
N MET A 198 5.54 17.72 -0.41
CA MET A 198 4.66 16.55 -0.36
C MET A 198 3.40 16.74 -1.23
N THR A 199 2.87 17.96 -1.31
CA THR A 199 1.71 18.29 -2.16
C THR A 199 1.96 17.96 -3.63
N THR A 200 3.18 18.18 -4.13
CA THR A 200 3.55 17.87 -5.53
C THR A 200 3.62 16.38 -5.86
N SER A 201 3.48 15.49 -4.87
CA SER A 201 3.52 14.04 -5.06
C SER A 201 2.17 13.44 -5.51
N PHE A 202 1.11 14.24 -5.56
CA PHE A 202 -0.26 13.85 -5.96
C PHE A 202 -0.64 14.44 -7.32
#